data_AF-A0A832J4N8-F1
#
_entry.id   AF-A0A832J4N8-F1
#
_cell.length_a   1.000
_cell.length_b   1.000
_cell.length_c   1.000
_cell.angle_alpha   90.00
_cell.angle_beta   90.00
_cell.angle_gamma   90.00
#
_symmetry.space_group_name_H-M   'P 1'
#
loop_
_entity.id
_entity.type
_entity.pdbx_description
1 polymer ?
#
loop_
_entity_poly.entity_id
_entity_poly.type
_entity_poly.pdbx_seq_one_letter_code
_entity_poly.pdbx_strand_id
1 'polypeptide(L)' 'SIAVDTLSLDHGPSADFLTHYAWLPSGRFGIENLANLDKVPAAGATLVIGAPKHRGGSGGPARIFAMV' A
#
# COMPACT_ATOMS: atom_id res chain seq x y z
N SER A 1 -1.93 -1.15 -8.20
CA SER A 1 -1.80 -0.59 -6.85
C SER A 1 -0.33 -0.51 -6.46
N ILE A 2 0.01 0.28 -5.45
CA ILE A 2 1.39 0.43 -4.95
C ILE A 2 1.45 0.06 -3.47
N ALA A 3 2.64 -0.31 -3.01
CA ALA A 3 2.89 -0.57 -1.61
C ALA A 3 4.30 -0.11 -1.24
N VAL A 4 4.45 0.45 -0.04
CA VAL A 4 5.71 1.02 0.47
C VAL A 4 5.98 0.50 1.89
N ASP A 5 7.24 0.47 2.28
CA ASP A 5 7.70 0.19 3.66
C ASP A 5 7.80 1.45 4.53
N THR A 6 7.39 2.60 4.00
CA THR A 6 7.32 3.89 4.68
C THR A 6 5.93 4.19 5.24
N LEU A 7 5.84 5.24 6.05
CA LEU A 7 4.59 5.76 6.63
C LEU A 7 3.68 6.49 5.64
N SER A 8 4.15 6.72 4.41
CA SER A 8 3.42 7.46 3.37
C SER A 8 3.80 6.95 1.99
N LEU A 9 2.83 6.89 1.07
CA LEU A 9 3.10 6.74 -0.38
C LEU A 9 3.95 7.88 -0.95
N ASP A 10 3.86 9.06 -0.33
CA ASP A 10 4.59 10.25 -0.75
C ASP A 10 5.96 10.38 -0.09
N HIS A 11 6.82 11.15 -0.74
CA HIS A 11 8.11 11.57 -0.18
C HIS A 11 7.88 12.35 1.12
N GLY A 12 8.54 11.96 2.22
CA GLY A 12 8.22 12.46 3.58
C GLY A 12 8.15 13.99 3.73
N PRO A 13 9.10 14.77 3.20
CA PRO A 13 9.05 16.24 3.20
C PRO A 13 8.00 16.89 2.30
N SER A 14 7.28 16.14 1.45
CA SER A 14 6.25 16.67 0.57
C SER A 14 5.09 17.27 1.38
N ALA A 15 4.62 18.43 0.94
CA ALA A 15 3.41 19.08 1.45
C ALA A 15 2.25 19.05 0.43
N ASP A 16 2.51 18.57 -0.79
CA ASP A 16 1.57 18.56 -1.91
C ASP A 16 0.98 17.17 -2.20
N PHE A 17 1.54 16.11 -1.62
CA PHE A 17 1.02 14.73 -1.67
C PHE A 17 0.66 14.26 -3.10
N LEU A 18 1.51 14.60 -4.07
CA LEU A 18 1.24 14.35 -5.48
C LEU A 18 1.00 12.86 -5.78
N THR A 19 1.66 11.95 -5.06
CA THR A 19 1.46 10.50 -5.23
C THR A 19 0.05 10.11 -4.83
N HIS A 20 -0.42 10.55 -3.65
CA HIS A 20 -1.81 10.28 -3.24
C HIS A 20 -2.82 10.83 -4.24
N TYR A 21 -2.66 12.09 -4.67
CA TYR A 21 -3.61 12.75 -5.56
C TYR A 21 -3.60 12.21 -7.00
N ALA A 22 -2.45 11.79 -7.50
CA ALA A 22 -2.38 11.15 -8.82
C ALA A 22 -2.87 9.69 -8.78
N TRP A 23 -2.64 8.98 -7.68
CA TRP A 23 -2.85 7.54 -7.62
C TRP A 23 -4.23 7.11 -7.13
N LEU A 24 -4.69 7.60 -5.97
CA LEU A 24 -5.92 7.11 -5.35
C LEU A 24 -7.19 7.42 -6.16
N PRO A 25 -7.33 8.60 -6.78
CA PRO A 25 -8.48 8.89 -7.65
C PRO A 25 -8.56 7.99 -8.90
N SER A 26 -7.47 7.32 -9.27
CA SER A 26 -7.44 6.42 -10.44
C SER A 26 -8.11 5.05 -10.16
N GLY A 27 -8.86 4.91 -9.06
CA GLY A 27 -9.46 3.64 -8.62
C GLY A 27 -8.44 2.62 -8.10
N ARG A 28 -7.22 3.07 -7.78
CA ARG A 28 -6.16 2.22 -7.21
C ARG A 28 -6.06 2.46 -5.71
N PHE A 29 -5.50 1.47 -5.01
CA PHE A 29 -5.18 1.59 -3.58
C PHE A 29 -3.66 1.69 -3.36
N GLY A 30 -3.31 2.13 -2.16
CA GLY A 30 -1.97 2.12 -1.59
C GLY A 30 -1.91 1.27 -0.32
N ILE A 31 -0.71 0.76 -0.02
CA ILE A 31 -0.39 0.07 1.23
C ILE A 31 0.86 0.73 1.79
N GLU A 32 0.84 1.03 3.08
CA GLU A 32 1.96 1.63 3.79
C GLU A 32 2.47 0.68 4.88
N ASN A 33 3.68 0.91 5.36
CA ASN A 33 4.32 0.15 6.43
C ASN A 33 4.44 -1.37 6.15
N LEU A 34 4.74 -1.75 4.90
CA LEU A 34 5.14 -3.12 4.63
C LEU A 34 6.45 -3.48 5.36
N ALA A 35 6.57 -4.75 5.72
CA ALA A 35 7.77 -5.31 6.33
C ALA A 35 8.24 -6.53 5.53
N ASN A 36 9.52 -6.89 5.69
CA ASN A 36 10.14 -8.07 5.06
C ASN A 36 10.13 -8.06 3.52
N LEU A 37 10.16 -6.88 2.88
CA LEU A 37 10.22 -6.78 1.41
C LEU A 37 11.48 -7.45 0.82
N ASP A 38 12.57 -7.49 1.60
CA ASP A 38 13.81 -8.20 1.30
C ASP A 38 13.64 -9.72 1.12
N LYS A 39 12.52 -10.29 1.61
CA LYS A 39 12.20 -11.72 1.51
C LYS A 39 11.28 -12.06 0.34
N VAL A 40 10.91 -11.07 -0.48
CA VAL A 40 9.99 -11.25 -1.62
C VAL A 40 10.80 -11.18 -2.92
N PRO A 41 10.62 -12.11 -3.89
CA PRO A 41 11.31 -12.03 -5.17
C PRO A 41 10.87 -10.79 -5.95
N ALA A 42 11.73 -10.29 -6.84
CA ALA A 42 11.43 -9.13 -7.68
C ALA A 42 10.17 -9.30 -8.56
N ALA A 43 9.80 -10.54 -8.90
CA ALA A 43 8.58 -10.88 -9.61
C ALA A 43 8.10 -12.30 -9.26
N GLY A 44 6.82 -12.58 -9.53
CA GLY A 44 6.21 -13.91 -9.39
C GLY A 44 5.44 -14.15 -8.09
N ALA A 45 5.71 -13.37 -7.04
CA ALA A 45 4.93 -13.46 -5.80
C ALA A 45 3.50 -12.92 -5.96
N THR A 46 2.56 -13.51 -5.23
CA THR A 46 1.18 -13.02 -5.12
C THR A 46 0.96 -12.36 -3.77
N LEU A 47 0.56 -11.09 -3.75
CA LEU A 47 0.18 -10.39 -2.52
C LEU A 47 -1.28 -10.68 -2.15
N VAL A 48 -1.52 -11.07 -0.91
CA VAL A 48 -2.85 -11.19 -0.32
C VAL A 48 -3.08 -10.07 0.69
N ILE A 49 -4.18 -9.35 0.54
CA ILE A 49 -4.49 -8.13 1.30
C ILE A 49 -5.75 -8.36 2.13
N GLY A 50 -5.57 -8.64 3.43
CA GLY A 50 -6.67 -8.80 4.38
C GLY A 50 -7.20 -7.47 4.91
N ALA A 51 -7.79 -6.65 4.03
CA ALA A 51 -8.35 -5.34 4.39
C ALA A 51 -9.71 -5.47 5.11
N PRO A 52 -10.01 -4.60 6.09
CA PRO A 52 -11.26 -4.63 6.83
C PRO A 52 -12.42 -4.07 6.00
N LYS A 53 -13.64 -4.59 6.23
CA LYS A 53 -14.85 -4.16 5.52
C LYS A 53 -15.62 -3.09 6.30
N HIS A 54 -15.00 -1.92 6.50
CA HIS A 54 -15.65 -0.79 7.15
C HIS A 54 -16.68 -0.14 6.23
N ARG A 55 -17.90 0.11 6.74
CA ARG A 55 -18.93 0.85 6.00
C ARG A 55 -18.45 2.28 5.77
N GLY A 56 -18.29 2.68 4.51
CA GLY A 56 -17.83 4.03 4.14
C GLY A 56 -16.36 4.32 4.46
N GLY A 57 -15.54 3.30 4.72
CA GLY A 57 -14.12 3.49 5.07
C GLY A 57 -13.27 3.95 3.88
N SER A 58 -12.36 4.88 4.13
CA SER A 58 -11.31 5.29 3.18
C SER A 58 -10.08 4.37 3.21
N GLY A 59 -9.95 3.55 4.25
CA GLY A 59 -8.83 2.63 4.47
C GLY A 59 -8.93 1.98 5.85
N GLY A 60 -7.93 1.20 6.23
CA GLY A 60 -7.83 0.58 7.55
C GLY A 60 -6.61 -0.35 7.66
N PRO A 61 -6.23 -0.74 8.88
CA PRO A 61 -5.13 -1.67 9.09
C PRO A 61 -5.44 -3.02 8.46
N ALA A 62 -4.48 -3.59 7.74
CA ALA A 62 -4.62 -4.87 7.06
C ALA A 62 -3.53 -5.84 7.48
N ARG A 63 -3.84 -7.15 7.48
CA ARG A 63 -2.80 -8.19 7.48
C ARG A 63 -2.47 -8.52 6.04
N ILE A 64 -1.20 -8.38 5.68
CA ILE A 64 -0.70 -8.59 4.31
C ILE A 64 0.33 -9.71 4.35
N PHE A 65 0.25 -10.62 3.39
CA PHE A 65 1.24 -11.68 3.21
C PHE A 65 1.50 -11.90 1.71
N ALA A 66 2.70 -12.37 1.40
CA ALA A 66 3.10 -12.74 0.05
C ALA A 66 3.16 -14.28 -0.04
N MET A 67 2.53 -14.83 -1.07
CA MET A 67 2.74 -16.19 -1.51
C MET A 67 3.87 -16.16 -2.54
N VAL A 68 4.98 -16.83 -2.25
CA VAL A 68 6.18 -16.90 -3.07
C VAL A 68 6.26 -18.23 -3.78
#